data_AF-A0A377CAM1-F1
#
_entry.id   AF-A0A377CAM1-F1
#
_cell.length_a   1.000
_cell.length_b   1.000
_cell.length_c   1.000
_cell.angle_alpha   90.00
_cell.angle_beta   90.00
_cell.angle_gamma   90.00
#
_symmetry.space_group_name_H-M   'P 1'
#
loop_
_entity.id
_entity.type
_entity.pdbx_description
1 polymer ?
#
loop_
_entity_poly.entity_id
_entity_poly.type
_entity_poly.pdbx_seq_one_letter_code
_entity_poly.pdbx_strand_id
1 'polypeptide(L)'
;MFRGNFSIKDKLQEKIALTDAIVSQSPDGWLIHFSRGSDISATLNISADDQGRLLLELQNDNLNHNRIWLRLAAQPEDHIYGCGEQFSYFDLRGKPFPLWTSEQGVGRNKQTYVTWQADCKENAGGDYYWTFFPQPTFVSTQKYYCHVDNSCYMNFDFSARNTMNWRCGKTKQRCVLNVLTHTSPC
;
A
#
# COMPACT_ATOMS: atom_id res chain seq x y z
N MET A 1 8.70 -10.19 18.17
CA MET A 1 7.96 -9.05 18.78
C MET A 1 8.68 -8.70 20.07
N PHE A 2 9.02 -7.43 20.28
CA PHE A 2 9.70 -6.94 21.49
C PHE A 2 8.80 -5.95 22.23
N ARG A 3 7.81 -6.46 22.98
CA ARG A 3 6.85 -5.63 23.75
C ARG A 3 6.18 -4.51 22.93
N GLY A 4 5.69 -4.83 21.73
CA GLY A 4 5.07 -3.85 20.82
C GLY A 4 6.02 -3.23 19.79
N ASN A 5 7.34 -3.40 19.95
CA ASN A 5 8.33 -3.05 18.93
C ASN A 5 8.50 -4.22 17.95
N PHE A 6 7.87 -4.13 16.78
CA PHE A 6 7.86 -5.21 15.80
C PHE A 6 9.07 -5.10 14.85
N SER A 7 9.73 -6.24 14.62
CA SER A 7 10.66 -6.41 13.52
C SER A 7 10.03 -7.38 12.54
N ILE A 8 9.52 -6.84 11.43
CA ILE A 8 8.79 -7.61 10.42
C ILE A 8 9.66 -7.66 9.17
N LYS A 9 10.02 -8.88 8.77
CA LYS A 9 10.77 -9.13 7.55
C LYS A 9 10.04 -10.20 6.77
N ASP A 10 10.00 -10.01 5.46
CA ASP A 10 9.44 -11.00 4.58
C ASP A 10 10.52 -12.01 4.15
N LYS A 11 10.19 -13.29 4.21
CA LYS A 11 10.96 -14.35 3.56
C LYS A 11 10.30 -14.65 2.22
N LEU A 12 10.61 -13.84 1.23
CA LEU A 12 10.01 -13.92 -0.11
C LEU A 12 10.39 -15.26 -0.77
N GLN A 13 9.37 -16.04 -1.17
CA GLN A 13 9.58 -17.27 -1.95
C GLN A 13 9.62 -16.95 -3.45
N GLU A 14 8.56 -16.31 -3.95
CA GLU A 14 8.42 -16.00 -5.38
C GLU A 14 7.81 -14.61 -5.60
N LYS A 15 8.17 -14.00 -6.74
CA LYS A 15 7.58 -12.77 -7.25
C LYS A 15 7.54 -12.83 -8.77
N ILE A 16 6.35 -13.02 -9.31
CA ILE A 16 6.15 -13.33 -10.73
C ILE A 16 5.33 -12.20 -11.36
N ALA A 17 5.79 -11.70 -12.50
CA ALA A 17 5.05 -10.72 -13.29
C ALA A 17 4.02 -11.44 -14.17
N LEU A 18 2.74 -11.09 -14.00
CA LEU A 18 1.65 -11.52 -14.87
C LEU A 18 1.68 -10.63 -16.12
N THR A 19 2.22 -11.16 -17.21
CA THR A 19 2.49 -10.40 -18.44
C THR A 19 1.38 -10.52 -19.46
N ASP A 20 0.56 -11.58 -19.35
CA ASP A 20 -0.55 -11.83 -20.26
C ASP A 20 -1.83 -11.31 -19.63
N ALA A 21 -2.70 -10.69 -20.43
CA ALA A 21 -3.96 -10.11 -19.98
C ALA A 21 -5.07 -10.33 -21.01
N ILE A 22 -6.20 -10.87 -20.57
CA ILE A 22 -7.42 -11.02 -21.36
C ILE A 22 -8.49 -10.14 -20.73
N VAL A 23 -9.09 -9.26 -21.53
CA VAL A 23 -10.10 -8.31 -21.07
C VAL A 23 -11.48 -8.76 -21.56
N SER A 24 -12.46 -8.70 -20.67
CA SER A 24 -13.86 -8.99 -20.96
C SER A 24 -14.77 -7.99 -20.27
N GLN A 25 -15.98 -7.77 -20.80
CA GLN A 25 -16.98 -6.97 -20.11
C GLN A 25 -17.62 -7.77 -18.98
N SER A 26 -17.86 -7.10 -17.85
CA SER A 26 -18.75 -7.55 -16.78
C SER A 26 -19.99 -6.64 -16.76
N PRO A 27 -21.09 -7.03 -16.08
CA PRO A 27 -22.29 -6.19 -15.99
C PRO A 27 -22.02 -4.77 -15.49
N ASP A 28 -21.05 -4.63 -14.57
CA ASP A 28 -20.76 -3.39 -13.86
C ASP A 28 -19.46 -2.71 -14.34
N GLY A 29 -18.82 -3.23 -15.39
CA GLY A 29 -17.58 -2.69 -15.93
C GLY A 29 -16.73 -3.70 -16.70
N TRP A 30 -15.52 -3.94 -16.21
CA TRP A 30 -14.52 -4.77 -16.90
C TRP A 30 -13.93 -5.83 -15.97
N LEU A 31 -13.72 -7.02 -16.53
CA LEU A 31 -12.97 -8.08 -15.89
C LEU A 31 -11.68 -8.32 -16.69
N ILE A 32 -10.55 -8.19 -16.03
CA ILE A 32 -9.23 -8.48 -16.58
C ILE A 32 -8.71 -9.76 -15.94
N HIS A 33 -8.42 -10.76 -16.76
CA HIS A 33 -7.75 -11.98 -16.34
C HIS A 33 -6.26 -11.86 -16.68
N PHE A 34 -5.44 -11.72 -15.65
CA PHE A 34 -3.99 -11.71 -15.76
C PHE A 34 -3.43 -13.12 -15.59
N SER A 35 -2.41 -13.48 -16.37
CA SER A 35 -1.76 -14.78 -16.24
C SER A 35 -0.27 -14.76 -16.58
N ARG A 36 0.40 -15.85 -16.22
CA ARG A 36 1.75 -16.18 -16.66
C ARG A 36 1.82 -17.68 -16.90
N GLY A 37 1.83 -18.09 -18.17
CA GLY A 37 1.68 -19.52 -18.51
C GLY A 37 0.30 -20.05 -18.10
N SER A 38 0.21 -21.36 -17.83
CA SER A 38 -1.06 -22.04 -17.51
C SER A 38 -1.41 -22.05 -16.02
N ASP A 39 -0.43 -21.89 -15.14
CA ASP A 39 -0.55 -22.31 -13.74
C ASP A 39 -0.69 -21.14 -12.75
N ILE A 40 -0.50 -19.90 -13.23
CA ILE A 40 -0.52 -18.70 -12.38
C ILE A 40 -1.42 -17.66 -13.01
N SER A 41 -2.45 -17.28 -12.27
CA SER A 41 -3.44 -16.30 -12.70
C SER A 41 -3.99 -15.46 -11.56
N ALA A 42 -4.51 -14.28 -11.92
CA ALA A 42 -5.25 -13.41 -11.03
C ALA A 42 -6.32 -12.65 -11.82
N THR A 43 -7.43 -12.33 -11.17
CA THR A 43 -8.48 -11.50 -11.76
C THR A 43 -8.47 -10.11 -11.14
N LEU A 44 -8.74 -9.11 -11.97
CA LEU A 44 -9.01 -7.73 -11.59
C LEU A 44 -10.40 -7.35 -12.12
N ASN A 45 -11.35 -7.16 -11.23
CA ASN A 45 -12.64 -6.56 -11.55
C ASN A 45 -12.53 -5.04 -11.39
N ILE A 46 -12.98 -4.30 -12.40
CA ILE A 46 -12.99 -2.84 -12.45
C ILE A 46 -14.43 -2.39 -12.63
N SER A 47 -14.96 -1.67 -11.65
CA SER A 47 -16.34 -1.19 -11.66
C SER A 47 -16.45 0.17 -10.95
N ALA A 48 -17.67 0.69 -10.87
CA ALA A 48 -18.01 1.80 -9.98
C ALA A 48 -18.83 1.28 -8.79
N ASP A 49 -18.59 1.82 -7.59
CA ASP A 49 -19.47 1.56 -6.44
C ASP A 49 -20.78 2.38 -6.51
N ASP A 50 -21.68 2.18 -5.55
CA ASP A 50 -22.97 2.88 -5.47
C ASP A 50 -22.85 4.42 -5.36
N GLN A 51 -21.68 4.94 -5.03
CA GLN A 51 -21.39 6.38 -4.97
C GLN A 51 -20.55 6.86 -6.16
N GLY A 52 -20.35 6.02 -7.18
CA GLY A 52 -19.60 6.35 -8.39
C GLY A 52 -18.08 6.35 -8.21
N ARG A 53 -17.54 5.75 -7.14
CA ARG A 53 -16.09 5.63 -6.92
C ARG A 53 -15.54 4.47 -7.75
N LEU A 54 -14.31 4.60 -8.25
CA LEU A 54 -13.63 3.52 -8.95
C LEU A 54 -13.30 2.39 -7.96
N LEU A 55 -13.86 1.22 -8.21
CA LEU A 55 -13.65 0.01 -7.42
C LEU A 55 -12.75 -0.96 -8.19
N LEU A 56 -11.67 -1.38 -7.54
CA LEU A 56 -10.73 -2.39 -8.04
C LEU A 56 -10.72 -3.59 -7.10
N GLU A 57 -11.14 -4.75 -7.58
CA GLU A 57 -11.12 -5.99 -6.81
C GLU A 57 -10.14 -6.98 -7.44
N LEU A 58 -9.06 -7.27 -6.71
CA LEU A 58 -8.00 -8.19 -7.11
C LEU A 58 -8.14 -9.52 -6.36
N GLN A 59 -8.05 -10.62 -7.10
CA GLN A 59 -8.11 -11.96 -6.55
C GLN A 59 -7.08 -12.86 -7.24
N ASN A 60 -6.11 -13.37 -6.49
CA ASN A 60 -5.25 -14.45 -6.96
C ASN A 60 -6.05 -15.77 -7.02
N ASP A 61 -5.70 -16.63 -7.96
CA ASP A 61 -6.31 -17.96 -8.14
C ASP A 61 -6.12 -18.92 -6.96
N ASN A 62 -5.00 -18.81 -6.25
CA ASN A 62 -4.60 -19.74 -5.20
C ASN A 62 -4.28 -19.02 -3.90
N LEU A 63 -4.68 -19.61 -2.77
CA LEU A 63 -4.39 -19.07 -1.43
C LEU A 63 -2.89 -19.06 -1.08
N ASN A 64 -2.10 -19.92 -1.72
CA ASN A 64 -0.64 -19.97 -1.57
C ASN A 64 0.05 -18.76 -2.22
N HIS A 65 -0.60 -18.13 -3.21
CA HIS A 65 -0.16 -16.86 -3.78
C HIS A 65 -0.54 -15.70 -2.84
N ASN A 66 0.09 -15.65 -1.67
CA ASN A 66 -0.25 -14.74 -0.57
C ASN A 66 0.44 -13.37 -0.64
N ARG A 67 0.83 -12.94 -1.84
CA ARG A 67 1.46 -11.65 -2.10
C ARG A 67 0.90 -11.06 -3.38
N ILE A 68 0.54 -9.78 -3.32
CA ILE A 68 0.21 -8.99 -4.50
C ILE A 68 1.05 -7.72 -4.46
N TRP A 69 1.54 -7.33 -5.63
CA TRP A 69 2.12 -6.02 -5.88
C TRP A 69 1.34 -5.37 -7.01
N LEU A 70 0.71 -4.24 -6.73
CA LEU A 70 0.05 -3.42 -7.74
C LEU A 70 0.86 -2.15 -7.97
N ARG A 71 0.95 -1.72 -9.22
CA ARG A 71 1.56 -0.45 -9.61
C ARG A 71 0.48 0.49 -10.10
N LEU A 72 0.40 1.66 -9.50
CA LEU A 72 -0.41 2.78 -9.98
C LEU A 72 0.51 3.76 -10.73
N ALA A 73 0.00 4.36 -11.79
CA ALA A 73 0.74 5.39 -12.52
C ALA A 73 0.93 6.65 -11.65
N ALA A 74 2.07 7.31 -11.81
CA ALA A 74 2.40 8.54 -11.09
C ALA A 74 3.16 9.50 -11.99
N GLN A 75 3.07 10.79 -11.70
CA GLN A 75 3.92 11.82 -12.27
C GLN A 75 5.11 12.10 -11.34
N PRO A 76 6.31 12.43 -11.85
CA PRO A 76 7.48 12.74 -11.03
C PRO A 76 7.27 13.86 -9.99
N GLU A 77 6.42 14.83 -10.32
CA GLU A 77 6.06 16.00 -9.53
C GLU A 77 4.94 15.75 -8.51
N ASP A 78 4.33 14.58 -8.51
CA ASP A 78 3.25 14.27 -7.57
C ASP A 78 3.75 14.18 -6.14
N HIS A 79 3.09 14.92 -5.24
CA HIS A 79 3.23 14.76 -3.81
C HIS A 79 2.16 13.80 -3.28
N ILE A 80 2.51 13.04 -2.24
CA ILE A 80 1.64 12.01 -1.66
C ILE A 80 1.51 12.25 -0.17
N TYR A 81 0.29 12.23 0.37
CA TYR A 81 0.03 12.50 1.78
C TYR A 81 -0.84 11.40 2.41
N GLY A 82 -0.83 11.32 3.74
CA GLY A 82 -1.68 10.41 4.51
C GLY A 82 -0.92 9.21 5.06
N CYS A 83 -1.34 8.01 4.68
CA CYS A 83 -0.90 6.74 5.26
C CYS A 83 -1.16 6.64 6.79
N GLY A 84 -2.20 7.29 7.28
CA GLY A 84 -2.51 7.43 8.71
C GLY A 84 -1.75 8.59 9.35
N GLU A 85 -1.27 8.39 10.58
CA GLU A 85 -0.51 9.40 11.33
C GLU A 85 1.01 9.20 11.13
N GLN A 86 1.63 10.10 10.36
CA GLN A 86 3.05 10.06 10.02
C GLN A 86 3.80 11.21 10.70
N PHE A 87 4.84 10.89 11.47
CA PHE A 87 5.52 11.85 12.34
C PHE A 87 6.81 12.43 11.76
N SER A 88 7.42 11.77 10.77
CA SER A 88 8.70 12.19 10.20
C SER A 88 8.56 12.87 8.84
N TYR A 89 7.51 12.54 8.09
CA TYR A 89 7.27 13.05 6.75
C TYR A 89 5.78 13.30 6.58
N PHE A 90 5.43 14.50 6.11
CA PHE A 90 4.06 14.79 5.68
C PHE A 90 3.90 14.43 4.20
N ASP A 91 4.78 14.94 3.33
CA ASP A 91 4.93 14.45 1.96
C ASP A 91 5.73 13.14 1.97
N LEU A 92 5.06 12.08 1.53
CA LEU A 92 5.54 10.70 1.52
C LEU A 92 6.31 10.38 0.24
N ARG A 93 6.37 11.29 -0.74
CA ARG A 93 7.06 11.02 -1.99
C ARG A 93 8.55 10.73 -1.77
N GLY A 94 9.07 9.75 -2.51
CA GLY A 94 10.48 9.36 -2.46
C GLY A 94 10.82 8.28 -1.43
N LYS A 95 9.85 7.78 -0.65
CA LYS A 95 10.10 6.77 0.40
C LYS A 95 9.04 5.66 0.45
N PRO A 96 9.40 4.47 0.94
CA PRO A 96 8.45 3.43 1.30
C PRO A 96 7.92 3.57 2.73
N PHE A 97 6.67 3.18 2.94
CA PHE A 97 5.97 3.23 4.21
C PHE A 97 5.32 1.87 4.49
N PRO A 98 5.97 1.02 5.30
CA PRO A 98 5.33 -0.14 5.93
C PRO A 98 4.13 0.30 6.77
N LEU A 99 2.99 -0.34 6.55
CA LEU A 99 1.75 -0.09 7.27
C LEU A 99 1.49 -1.26 8.22
N TRP A 100 1.98 -1.10 9.44
CA TRP A 100 1.82 -2.07 10.52
C TRP A 100 1.80 -1.34 11.85
N THR A 101 0.70 -1.46 12.61
CA THR A 101 0.59 -0.79 13.90
C THR A 101 1.63 -1.35 14.88
N SER A 102 2.38 -0.45 15.50
CA SER A 102 3.40 -0.78 16.49
C SER A 102 3.54 0.37 17.49
N GLU A 103 4.41 0.19 18.49
CA GLU A 103 4.94 1.34 19.21
C GLU A 103 5.54 2.37 18.23
N GLN A 104 5.48 3.65 18.59
CA GLN A 104 5.92 4.75 17.71
C GLN A 104 7.45 4.84 17.58
N GLY A 105 8.17 4.34 18.60
CA GLY A 105 9.62 4.45 18.73
C GLY A 105 10.09 5.68 19.53
N VAL A 106 11.23 5.54 20.21
CA VAL A 106 11.88 6.58 21.03
C VAL A 106 13.09 7.14 20.27
N GLY A 107 12.99 8.39 19.82
CA GLY A 107 14.01 9.06 19.01
C GLY A 107 13.77 8.94 17.50
N ARG A 108 13.46 7.74 16.99
CA ARG A 108 12.97 7.48 15.61
C ARG A 108 13.93 7.89 14.48
N ASN A 109 15.20 8.12 14.80
CA ASN A 109 16.24 8.45 13.84
C ASN A 109 17.54 7.75 14.23
N LYS A 110 17.95 6.77 13.40
CA LYS A 110 19.11 5.91 13.66
C LYS A 110 20.45 6.65 13.81
N GLN A 111 20.53 7.93 13.43
CA GLN A 111 21.71 8.77 13.60
C GLN A 111 21.75 9.51 14.95
N THR A 112 20.74 9.36 15.80
CA THR A 112 20.65 10.03 17.10
C THR A 112 21.01 9.10 18.25
N TYR A 113 21.69 9.65 19.26
CA TYR A 113 22.16 8.87 20.42
C TYR A 113 21.00 8.21 21.19
N VAL A 114 19.88 8.92 21.38
CA VAL A 114 18.69 8.41 22.06
C VAL A 114 18.10 7.19 21.35
N THR A 115 18.02 7.23 20.00
CA THR A 115 17.51 6.10 19.22
C THR A 115 18.40 4.86 19.38
N TRP A 116 19.72 5.04 19.33
CA TRP A 116 20.67 3.96 19.55
C TRP A 116 20.53 3.34 20.95
N GLN A 117 20.44 4.16 22.00
CA GLN A 117 20.25 3.67 23.38
C GLN A 117 18.95 2.86 23.53
N ALA A 118 17.87 3.32 22.92
CA ALA A 118 16.57 2.65 22.96
C ALA A 118 16.56 1.33 22.15
N ASP A 119 17.25 1.31 21.00
CA ASP A 119 17.42 0.10 20.19
C ASP A 119 18.19 -0.99 20.96
N CYS A 120 19.27 -0.63 21.66
CA CYS A 120 20.07 -1.57 22.46
C CYS A 120 19.30 -2.26 23.60
N LYS A 121 18.22 -1.66 24.10
CA LYS A 121 17.43 -2.22 25.20
C LYS A 121 16.37 -3.22 24.72
N GLU A 122 15.49 -2.80 23.82
CA GLU A 122 14.30 -3.59 23.41
C GLU A 122 13.88 -3.29 21.96
N ASN A 123 14.82 -2.89 21.08
CA ASN A 123 14.51 -2.44 19.71
C ASN A 123 13.47 -1.29 19.67
N ALA A 124 13.49 -0.44 20.71
CA ALA A 124 12.48 0.59 20.95
C ALA A 124 12.81 1.93 20.29
N GLY A 125 13.95 2.06 19.61
CA GLY A 125 14.33 3.31 18.95
C GLY A 125 13.42 3.65 17.78
N GLY A 126 12.85 2.64 17.12
CA GLY A 126 11.96 2.79 15.97
C GLY A 126 12.64 3.40 14.75
N ASP A 127 11.86 3.79 13.76
CA ASP A 127 12.36 4.35 12.50
C ASP A 127 11.36 5.39 11.96
N TYR A 128 11.70 6.07 10.86
CA TYR A 128 10.91 7.18 10.35
C TYR A 128 9.42 6.85 10.07
N TYR A 129 9.13 5.61 9.71
CA TYR A 129 7.79 5.12 9.35
C TYR A 129 7.00 4.54 10.53
N TRP A 130 7.61 4.40 11.72
CA TRP A 130 6.94 3.77 12.87
C TRP A 130 5.82 4.66 13.38
N THR A 131 4.64 4.08 13.56
CA THR A 131 3.44 4.75 14.04
C THR A 131 2.48 3.73 14.64
N PHE A 132 1.72 4.15 15.65
CA PHE A 132 0.62 3.36 16.20
C PHE A 132 -0.63 3.44 15.32
N PHE A 133 -0.74 4.44 14.42
CA PHE A 133 -1.89 4.62 13.55
C PHE A 133 -1.52 4.68 12.07
N PRO A 134 -0.99 3.59 11.47
CA PRO A 134 -0.88 3.49 10.03
C PRO A 134 -2.25 3.18 9.42
N GLN A 135 -2.53 3.77 8.26
CA GLN A 135 -3.75 3.48 7.51
C GLN A 135 -3.42 3.28 6.03
N PRO A 136 -3.96 2.26 5.34
CA PRO A 136 -3.75 2.05 3.90
C PRO A 136 -4.59 3.01 3.07
N THR A 137 -4.33 4.31 3.25
CA THR A 137 -5.03 5.39 2.55
C THR A 137 -4.07 6.52 2.25
N PHE A 138 -4.00 6.95 1.00
CA PHE A 138 -3.20 8.10 0.62
C PHE A 138 -3.98 9.06 -0.27
N VAL A 139 -3.51 10.30 -0.33
CA VAL A 139 -4.01 11.36 -1.21
C VAL A 139 -2.88 11.78 -2.14
N SER A 140 -3.20 11.94 -3.42
CA SER A 140 -2.27 12.45 -4.43
C SER A 140 -2.61 13.89 -4.82
N THR A 141 -1.59 14.68 -5.18
CA THR A 141 -1.77 16.02 -5.77
C THR A 141 -2.51 16.02 -7.10
N GLN A 142 -2.68 14.86 -7.75
CA GLN A 142 -3.63 14.68 -8.85
C GLN A 142 -5.12 14.74 -8.41
N LYS A 143 -5.39 15.12 -7.16
CA LYS A 143 -6.73 15.31 -6.59
C LYS A 143 -7.55 14.02 -6.55
N TYR A 144 -6.95 12.92 -6.11
CA TYR A 144 -7.68 11.70 -5.77
C TYR A 144 -7.16 11.12 -4.46
N TYR A 145 -7.99 10.30 -3.81
CA TYR A 145 -7.54 9.40 -2.76
C TYR A 145 -7.64 7.95 -3.20
N CYS A 146 -6.81 7.12 -2.58
CA CYS A 146 -6.81 5.68 -2.75
C CYS A 146 -6.90 5.06 -1.36
N HIS A 147 -7.90 4.19 -1.16
CA HIS A 147 -8.13 3.45 0.07
C HIS A 147 -8.11 1.95 -0.24
N VAL A 148 -7.41 1.15 0.56
CA VAL A 148 -7.40 -0.31 0.44
C VAL A 148 -8.07 -0.91 1.67
N ASP A 149 -9.14 -1.69 1.48
CA ASP A 149 -10.00 -2.20 2.56
C ASP A 149 -9.32 -3.25 3.45
N ASN A 150 -8.15 -3.74 3.04
CA ASN A 150 -7.46 -4.84 3.68
C ASN A 150 -6.73 -4.39 4.96
N SER A 151 -6.76 -5.25 5.98
CA SER A 151 -5.99 -5.10 7.24
C SER A 151 -4.71 -5.95 7.31
N CYS A 152 -4.28 -6.52 6.18
CA CYS A 152 -3.00 -7.24 6.09
C CYS A 152 -1.82 -6.30 6.35
N TYR A 153 -0.63 -6.86 6.62
CA TYR A 153 0.59 -6.08 6.43
C TYR A 153 0.64 -5.52 5.00
N MET A 154 0.88 -4.22 4.90
CA MET A 154 1.14 -3.56 3.63
C MET A 154 2.44 -2.79 3.63
N ASN A 155 2.96 -2.51 2.45
CA ASN A 155 4.01 -1.52 2.25
C ASN A 155 3.65 -0.67 1.03
N PHE A 156 3.45 0.62 1.25
CA PHE A 156 3.21 1.61 0.19
C PHE A 156 4.54 2.27 -0.16
N ASP A 157 5.01 2.05 -1.38
CA ASP A 157 6.30 2.51 -1.89
C ASP A 157 6.11 3.61 -2.93
N PHE A 158 6.40 4.84 -2.51
CA PHE A 158 6.34 6.05 -3.31
C PHE A 158 7.73 6.52 -3.77
N SER A 159 8.74 5.65 -3.73
CA SER A 159 10.12 6.01 -4.10
C SER A 159 10.35 6.17 -5.60
N ALA A 160 9.58 5.46 -6.42
CA ALA A 160 9.71 5.51 -7.87
C ALA A 160 9.13 6.79 -8.47
N ARG A 161 9.75 7.29 -9.54
CA ARG A 161 9.35 8.55 -10.19
C ARG A 161 8.03 8.45 -10.95
N ASN A 162 7.74 7.33 -11.57
CA ASN A 162 6.61 7.21 -12.51
C ASN A 162 5.54 6.22 -12.03
N THR A 163 5.74 5.61 -10.86
CA THR A 163 4.81 4.63 -10.30
C THR A 163 4.74 4.73 -8.78
N MET A 164 3.56 4.42 -8.24
CA MET A 164 3.35 4.15 -6.82
C MET A 164 3.10 2.65 -6.70
N ASN A 165 3.92 1.96 -5.92
CA ASN A 165 3.75 0.54 -5.72
C ASN A 165 3.10 0.33 -4.36
N TRP A 166 2.17 -0.61 -4.27
CA TRP A 166 1.78 -1.12 -2.97
C TRP A 166 1.80 -2.63 -2.97
N ARG A 167 2.09 -3.17 -1.80
CA ARG A 167 2.24 -4.59 -1.52
C ARG A 167 1.33 -4.96 -0.38
N CYS A 168 0.60 -6.07 -0.48
CA CYS A 168 -0.13 -6.67 0.65
C CYS A 168 0.11 -8.18 0.76
N GLY A 169 0.10 -8.67 2.01
CA GLY A 169 0.29 -10.08 2.36
C GLY A 169 -0.97 -10.96 2.31
N LYS A 170 -1.96 -10.64 1.46
CA LYS A 170 -3.19 -11.43 1.25
C LYS A 170 -3.45 -11.67 -0.23
N THR A 171 -4.23 -12.71 -0.50
CA THR A 171 -4.61 -13.23 -1.83
C THR A 171 -5.77 -12.48 -2.48
N LYS A 172 -6.64 -11.86 -1.67
CA LYS A 172 -7.76 -11.02 -2.11
C LYS A 172 -7.55 -9.60 -1.63
N GLN A 173 -7.78 -8.64 -2.50
CA GLN A 173 -7.70 -7.21 -2.21
C GLN A 173 -8.83 -6.43 -2.84
N ARG A 174 -9.36 -5.47 -2.08
CA ARG A 174 -10.32 -4.49 -2.57
C ARG A 174 -9.74 -3.10 -2.35
N CYS A 175 -9.71 -2.31 -3.41
CA CYS A 175 -9.16 -0.97 -3.45
C CYS A 175 -10.21 -0.03 -4.04
N VAL A 176 -10.44 1.09 -3.36
CA VAL A 176 -11.38 2.14 -3.77
C VAL A 176 -10.56 3.39 -4.08
N LEU A 177 -10.69 3.88 -5.30
CA LEU A 177 -10.15 5.17 -5.72
C LEU A 177 -11.31 6.14 -5.96
N ASN A 178 -11.13 7.37 -5.51
CA ASN A 178 -12.11 8.41 -5.76
C ASN A 178 -11.43 9.73 -6.06
N VAL A 179 -11.97 10.44 -7.04
CA VAL A 179 -11.51 11.79 -7.39
C VAL A 179 -12.10 12.76 -6.38
N LEU A 180 -11.25 13.57 -5.78
CA LEU A 180 -11.66 14.67 -4.93
C LEU A 180 -12.20 15.77 -5.84
N THR A 181 -13.49 15.73 -6.14
CA THR A 181 -14.18 16.81 -6.83
C THR A 181 -14.41 17.95 -5.85
N HIS A 182 -14.23 19.19 -6.30
CA HIS A 182 -14.70 20.35 -5.56
C HIS A 182 -16.22 20.26 -5.49
N THR A 183 -16.76 19.85 -4.34
CA THR A 183 -18.07 20.38 -3.95
C THR A 183 -17.86 21.88 -3.76
N SER A 184 -18.50 22.68 -4.62
CA SER A 184 -18.51 24.12 -4.49
C SER A 184 -18.86 24.51 -3.05
N PRO A 185 -18.16 25.47 -2.42
CA PRO A 185 -18.63 26.03 -1.16
C PRO A 185 -20.00 26.67 -1.41
N CYS A 186 -20.95 26.39 -0.51
CA CYS A 186 -22.23 27.10 -0.43
C CYS A 186 -22.03 28.61 -0.28
#